data_AF-A0A940QFI8-F1
#
_entry.id   AF-A0A940QFI8-F1
#
_cell.length_a   1.000
_cell.length_b   1.000
_cell.length_c   1.000
_cell.angle_alpha   90.00
_cell.angle_beta   90.00
_cell.angle_gamma   90.00
#
_symmetry.space_group_name_H-M   'P 1'
#
loop_
_entity.id
_entity.type
_entity.pdbx_description
1 polymer ?
#
loop_
_entity_poly.entity_id
_entity_poly.type
_entity_poly.pdbx_seq_one_letter_code
_entity_poly.pdbx_strand_id
1 'polypeptide(L)'
;SKQLHTNPKFEICAFKGGDWIRIAGTLVEDDRREARVAVRAEYPELQSMYSPDDGNTEAFYIKDAVATISSFTKAPEVIKFG
;
A
#
# COMPACT_ATOMS: atom_id res chain seq x y z
N SER A 1 -9.88 0.16 8.56
CA SER A 1 -10.07 0.43 7.11
C SER A 1 -11.45 0.98 6.68
N LYS A 2 -12.34 1.52 7.54
CA LYS A 2 -13.75 1.84 7.19
C LYS A 2 -13.96 2.63 5.87
N GLN A 3 -13.06 3.58 5.58
CA GLN A 3 -13.08 4.34 4.32
C GLN A 3 -12.76 3.47 3.10
N LEU A 4 -11.77 2.59 3.19
CA LEU A 4 -11.36 1.68 2.12
C LEU A 4 -12.44 0.65 1.81
N HIS A 5 -13.16 0.18 2.83
CA HIS A 5 -14.34 -0.69 2.63
C HIS A 5 -15.50 0.00 1.92
N THR A 6 -15.61 1.33 2.03
CA THR A 6 -16.64 2.11 1.35
C THR A 6 -16.19 2.53 -0.06
N ASN A 7 -14.91 2.87 -0.21
CA ASN A 7 -14.30 3.27 -1.46
C ASN A 7 -12.85 2.75 -1.49
N PRO A 8 -12.58 1.67 -2.24
CA PRO A 8 -11.27 1.02 -2.22
C PRO A 8 -10.21 1.78 -3.03
N LYS A 9 -10.57 2.87 -3.70
CA LYS A 9 -9.62 3.71 -4.44
C LYS A 9 -8.67 4.38 -3.46
N PHE A 10 -7.38 4.27 -3.71
CA PHE A 10 -6.34 4.89 -2.89
C PHE A 10 -5.34 5.64 -3.76
N GLU A 11 -4.63 6.57 -3.12
CA GLU A 11 -3.41 7.14 -3.66
C GLU A 11 -2.39 7.35 -2.53
N ILE A 12 -1.12 7.03 -2.78
CA ILE A 12 0.00 7.35 -1.89
C ILE A 12 1.00 8.22 -2.65
N CYS A 13 1.53 9.23 -1.96
CA CYS A 13 2.58 10.10 -2.49
C CYS A 13 3.80 10.08 -1.56
N ALA A 14 4.99 9.96 -2.14
CA ALA A 14 6.25 10.09 -1.42
C ALA A 14 7.22 10.99 -2.19
N PHE A 15 7.96 11.82 -1.47
CA PHE A 15 8.96 12.73 -2.03
C PHE A 15 10.35 12.37 -1.52
N LYS A 16 11.33 12.31 -2.42
CA LYS A 16 12.74 12.06 -2.08
C LYS A 16 13.66 12.79 -3.04
N GLY A 17 14.51 13.66 -2.50
CA GLY A 17 15.64 14.22 -3.25
C GLY A 17 15.28 15.03 -4.50
N GLY A 18 14.10 15.68 -4.54
CA GLY A 18 13.66 16.48 -5.69
C GLY A 18 12.68 15.75 -6.63
N ASP A 19 12.53 14.44 -6.44
CA ASP A 19 11.60 13.61 -7.19
C ASP A 19 10.44 13.18 -6.27
N TRP A 20 9.27 12.93 -6.84
CA TRP A 20 8.13 12.33 -6.13
C TRP A 20 7.49 11.21 -6.92
N ILE A 21 6.93 10.24 -6.20
CA ILE A 21 6.13 9.16 -6.75
C ILE A 21 4.69 9.29 -6.25
N ARG A 22 3.72 9.21 -7.15
CA ARG A 22 2.29 9.03 -6.84
C ARG A 22 1.85 7.67 -7.35
N ILE A 23 1.33 6.84 -6.46
CA ILE A 23 0.78 5.52 -6.80
C ILE A 23 -0.72 5.58 -6.55
N ALA A 24 -1.52 5.42 -7.61
CA ALA A 24 -2.96 5.37 -7.52
C ALA A 24 -3.47 4.00 -8.00
N GLY A 25 -4.50 3.47 -7.35
CA GLY A 25 -5.09 2.18 -7.69
C GLY A 25 -6.25 1.82 -6.78
N THR A 26 -6.48 0.51 -6.62
CA THR A 26 -7.50 -0.03 -5.72
C THR A 26 -6.86 -0.92 -4.67
N LEU A 27 -7.23 -0.77 -3.39
CA LEU A 27 -6.86 -1.71 -2.33
C LEU A 27 -7.91 -2.80 -2.22
N VAL A 28 -7.47 -4.05 -2.24
CA VAL A 28 -8.32 -5.22 -2.06
C VAL A 28 -7.86 -5.95 -0.80
N GLU A 29 -8.80 -6.24 0.09
CA GLU A 29 -8.50 -6.97 1.33
C GLU A 29 -8.04 -8.39 1.00
N ASP A 30 -7.00 -8.83 1.69
CA ASP A 30 -6.53 -10.21 1.70
C ASP A 30 -6.83 -10.82 3.07
N ASP A 31 -7.91 -11.59 3.13
CA ASP A 31 -8.40 -12.22 4.36
C ASP A 31 -7.60 -13.48 4.75
N ARG A 32 -6.61 -13.87 3.94
CA ARG A 32 -5.78 -15.05 4.22
C ARG A 32 -4.85 -14.78 5.39
N ARG A 33 -4.77 -15.75 6.31
CA ARG A 33 -3.86 -15.70 7.47
C ARG A 33 -2.42 -15.45 7.04
N GLU A 34 -1.99 -16.10 5.96
CA GLU A 34 -0.63 -15.97 5.42
C GLU A 34 -0.28 -14.53 5.03
N ALA A 35 -1.22 -13.75 4.48
CA ALA A 35 -1.01 -12.35 4.15
C ALA A 35 -0.81 -11.50 5.41
N ARG A 36 -1.62 -11.73 6.45
CA ARG A 36 -1.43 -11.07 7.76
C ARG A 36 -0.10 -11.42 8.42
N VAL A 37 0.34 -12.67 8.27
CA VAL A 37 1.65 -13.12 8.78
C VAL A 37 2.80 -12.48 7.99
N ALA A 38 2.69 -12.39 6.66
CA ALA A 38 3.71 -11.82 5.78
C ALA A 38 3.95 -10.33 6.08
N VAL A 39 2.88 -9.53 6.17
CA VAL A 39 2.96 -8.11 6.55
C VAL A 39 3.70 -7.95 7.89
N ARG A 40 3.48 -8.85 8.84
CA ARG A 40 4.12 -8.78 10.17
C ARG A 40 5.55 -9.32 10.21
N ALA A 41 5.92 -10.20 9.27
CA ALA A 41 7.30 -10.67 9.14
C ALA A 41 8.24 -9.55 8.64
N GLU A 42 7.73 -8.60 7.85
CA GLU A 42 8.50 -7.45 7.38
C GLU A 42 8.71 -6.37 8.46
N TYR A 43 7.88 -6.34 9.51
CA TYR A 43 7.93 -5.34 10.59
C TYR A 43 7.90 -5.98 11.99
N PRO A 44 9.02 -6.55 12.47
CA PRO A 44 9.11 -7.22 13.78
C PRO A 44 8.68 -6.36 14.96
N GLU A 45 8.83 -5.03 14.87
CA GLU A 45 8.42 -4.06 15.89
C GLU A 45 6.91 -4.06 16.15
N LEU A 46 6.09 -4.39 15.14
CA LEU A 46 4.64 -4.48 15.25
C LEU A 46 4.19 -5.73 16.02
N GLN A 47 5.09 -6.68 16.29
CA GLN A 47 4.75 -7.91 16.99
C GLN A 47 4.32 -7.69 18.44
N SER A 48 4.80 -6.61 19.06
CA SER A 48 4.44 -6.24 20.43
C SER A 48 3.02 -5.69 20.58
N MET A 49 2.40 -5.19 19.49
CA MET A 49 1.11 -4.48 19.54
C MET A 49 -0.06 -5.21 18.87
N TYR A 50 0.21 -6.13 17.94
CA TYR A 50 -0.83 -6.81 17.16
C TYR A 50 -0.59 -8.32 17.14
N SER A 51 -1.63 -9.13 17.35
CA SER A 51 -1.64 -10.57 17.17
C SER A 51 -2.28 -10.94 15.82
N PRO A 52 -1.76 -11.92 15.07
CA PRO A 52 -2.40 -12.36 13.81
C PRO A 52 -3.81 -12.94 13.99
N ASP A 53 -4.22 -13.19 15.24
CA ASP A 53 -5.48 -13.78 15.65
C ASP A 53 -6.40 -12.80 16.41
N ASP A 54 -6.00 -11.54 16.61
CA ASP A 54 -6.82 -10.56 17.34
C ASP A 54 -7.91 -9.89 16.50
N GLY A 55 -7.94 -10.16 15.19
CA GLY A 55 -8.89 -9.53 14.26
C GLY A 55 -8.69 -8.03 14.07
N ASN A 56 -7.59 -7.46 14.58
CA ASN A 56 -7.32 -6.02 14.59
C ASN A 56 -6.36 -5.59 13.47
N THR A 57 -5.83 -6.55 12.69
CA THR A 57 -4.93 -6.30 11.57
C THR A 57 -5.55 -6.76 10.26
N GLU A 58 -5.71 -5.82 9.34
CA GLU A 58 -6.18 -6.08 7.98
C GLU A 58 -5.01 -6.01 7.01
N ALA A 59 -4.90 -6.98 6.10
CA ALA A 59 -3.92 -6.97 5.03
C ALA A 59 -4.62 -6.57 3.72
N PHE A 60 -3.98 -5.73 2.92
CA PHE A 60 -4.49 -5.31 1.62
C PHE A 60 -3.39 -5.44 0.58
N TYR A 61 -3.78 -5.81 -0.64
CA TYR A 61 -2.90 -5.72 -1.80
C TYR A 61 -3.40 -4.65 -2.77
N ILE A 62 -2.47 -4.12 -3.56
CA ILE A 62 -2.72 -3.10 -4.55
C ILE A 62 -3.09 -3.78 -5.88
N LYS A 63 -4.21 -3.38 -6.47
CA LYS A 63 -4.69 -3.83 -7.78
C LYS A 63 -4.88 -2.64 -8.73
N ASP A 64 -4.68 -2.87 -10.03
CA ASP A 64 -4.94 -1.92 -11.12
C ASP A 64 -4.19 -0.58 -10.90
N ALA A 65 -2.92 -0.66 -10.50
CA ALA A 65 -2.17 0.50 -10.06
C ALA A 65 -1.39 1.17 -11.18
N VAL A 66 -1.30 2.49 -11.06
CA VAL A 66 -0.43 3.34 -11.89
C VAL A 66 0.47 4.13 -10.95
N ALA A 67 1.78 3.96 -11.11
CA ALA A 67 2.79 4.79 -10.47
C ALA A 67 3.26 5.87 -11.46
N THR A 68 3.23 7.12 -11.04
CA THR A 68 3.82 8.24 -11.78
C THR A 68 4.97 8.80 -10.95
N ILE A 69 6.19 8.73 -11.49
CA ILE A 69 7.36 9.38 -10.93
C ILE A 69 7.52 10.72 -11.64
N SER A 70 7.73 11.78 -10.88
CA SER A 70 7.82 13.15 -11.38
C SER A 70 9.00 13.87 -10.74
N SER A 71 9.49 14.89 -11.43
CA SER A 71 10.66 15.67 -11.04
C SER A 71 10.46 17.12 -11.45
N PHE A 72 11.15 18.05 -10.78
CA PHE A 72 11.19 19.44 -11.22
C PHE A 72 11.93 19.65 -12.53
N THR A 73 12.85 18.74 -12.89
CA THR A 73 13.78 18.93 -14.02
C THR A 73 13.68 17.86 -15.11
N LYS A 74 12.91 16.80 -14.88
CA LYS A 74 12.77 15.66 -15.80
C LYS A 74 11.32 15.44 -16.17
N ALA A 75 11.10 14.87 -17.35
CA ALA A 75 9.78 14.41 -17.75
C ALA A 75 9.28 13.29 -16.82
N PRO A 76 7.97 13.16 -16.59
CA PRO A 76 7.42 12.14 -15.73
C PRO A 76 7.55 10.73 -16.34
N GLU A 77 7.77 9.74 -15.49
CA GLU A 77 7.78 8.32 -15.83
C GLU A 77 6.49 7.66 -15.32
N VAL A 78 5.84 6.86 -16.15
CA VAL A 78 4.57 6.18 -15.83
C VAL A 78 4.76 4.67 -15.91
N ILE A 79 4.45 3.99 -14.81
CA ILE A 79 4.54 2.53 -14.66
C ILE A 79 3.15 1.99 -14.33
N LYS A 80 2.72 0.95 -15.05
CA LYS A 80 1.41 0.31 -14.86
C LYS A 80 1.58 -1.10 -14.30
N PHE A 81 0.78 -1.44 -13.30
CA PHE A 81 0.72 -2.75 -12.67
C PHE A 81 -0.69 -3.31 -12.88
N GLY A 82 -0.78 -4.47 -13.53
CA GLY A 82 -2.03 -5.16 -13.87
C GLY A 82 -2.09 -6.55 -13.24
#